data_AF-A0A084ASC7-F1
#
_entry.id   AF-A0A084ASC7-F1
#
_cell.length_a   1.000
_cell.length_b   1.000
_cell.length_c   1.000
_cell.angle_alpha   90.00
_cell.angle_beta   90.00
_cell.angle_gamma   90.00
#
_symmetry.space_group_name_H-M   'P 1'
#
loop_
_entity.id
_entity.type
_entity.pdbx_description
1 polymer ?
#
loop_
_entity_poly.entity_id
_entity_poly.type
_entity_poly.pdbx_seq_one_letter_code
_entity_poly.pdbx_strand_id
1 'polypeptide(L)'
;MAAASPTASPAPPAGSGDSDLLTRPAAPQDASPLFRRLPAEVRRDIFSLALAEYPDPSPAKQYGPQTCYTRPAYSSPRRCDTALLRTCRAVYREAWFLPFTQHELTAWLTHPERAPPEYNRARPTQAAVLRAKLRRIAAQLGQPAVKLDRVRFFAQMFRLEEGAMGDALKDMAPLLHFGTLTLTIRHADWWDWEKDEPLRFAGGEWMRKAGEHLPPTVREVAVELESVKRKEAQVDAIAAQMAERWFFLRSDGAALLADTTPGAAPTSRWRGSSTWDSKRWVRDETEENVLDLYVVTVRFLLLSQVERRGGKVSEEARAAAARGEFDAERMRLWLPGVRRMVTRGRAWIRPGERRRPEMSVGIGAPATYGDE
;
A
#
# COMPACT_ATOMS: atom_id res chain seq x y z
N MET A 1 33.57 -48.99 -48.33
CA MET A 1 32.52 -47.95 -48.29
C MET A 1 31.88 -48.03 -46.91
N ALA A 2 32.56 -47.50 -45.89
CA ALA A 2 32.38 -46.15 -45.34
C ALA A 2 31.11 -46.06 -44.48
N ALA A 3 31.29 -46.37 -43.19
CA ALA A 3 30.30 -46.23 -42.13
C ALA A 3 30.10 -44.73 -41.80
N ALA A 4 28.84 -44.30 -41.71
CA ALA A 4 28.48 -42.93 -41.35
C ALA A 4 28.63 -42.73 -39.84
N SER A 5 29.45 -41.74 -39.46
CA SER A 5 29.64 -41.26 -38.09
C SER A 5 28.42 -40.46 -37.58
N PRO A 6 28.13 -40.47 -36.28
CA PRO A 6 27.10 -39.62 -35.69
C PRO A 6 27.58 -38.17 -35.60
N THR A 7 26.80 -37.25 -36.16
CA THR A 7 27.00 -35.81 -36.03
C THR A 7 26.69 -35.35 -34.61
N ALA A 8 27.71 -34.89 -33.89
CA ALA A 8 27.57 -34.22 -32.60
C ALA A 8 26.81 -32.90 -32.77
N SER A 9 25.81 -32.67 -31.91
CA SER A 9 25.17 -31.34 -31.75
C SER A 9 26.19 -30.32 -31.24
N PRO A 10 26.15 -29.06 -31.70
CA PRO A 10 27.02 -28.02 -31.17
C PRO A 10 26.61 -27.68 -29.73
N ALA A 11 27.60 -27.69 -28.83
CA ALA A 11 27.47 -27.24 -27.46
C ALA A 11 27.03 -25.76 -27.39
N PRO A 12 26.31 -25.34 -26.33
CA PRO A 12 25.94 -23.94 -26.15
C PRO A 12 27.20 -23.10 -25.91
N PRO A 13 27.28 -21.86 -26.43
CA PRO A 13 28.42 -21.00 -26.15
C PRO A 13 28.45 -20.67 -24.66
N ALA A 14 29.51 -21.15 -24.00
CA ALA A 14 29.85 -20.82 -22.64
C ALA A 14 30.29 -19.35 -22.56
N GLY A 15 29.64 -18.61 -21.66
CA GLY A 15 30.13 -17.44 -20.92
C GLY A 15 30.92 -16.35 -21.65
N SER A 16 30.37 -15.13 -21.73
CA SER A 16 31.12 -13.86 -21.59
C SER A 16 30.25 -12.62 -21.93
N GLY A 17 29.15 -12.41 -21.20
CA GLY A 17 28.35 -11.18 -21.38
C GLY A 17 29.00 -9.92 -20.79
N ASP A 18 29.71 -10.05 -19.67
CA ASP A 18 30.21 -8.90 -18.91
C ASP A 18 31.67 -8.51 -19.26
N SER A 19 32.49 -9.42 -19.83
CA SER A 19 33.91 -9.13 -20.14
C SER A 19 34.11 -8.34 -21.45
N ASP A 20 33.20 -8.46 -22.43
CA ASP A 20 33.28 -7.71 -23.71
C ASP A 20 32.92 -6.21 -23.55
N LEU A 21 32.14 -5.87 -22.52
CA LEU A 21 31.74 -4.48 -22.24
C LEU A 21 32.89 -3.61 -21.71
N LEU A 22 33.91 -4.22 -21.08
CA LEU A 22 35.05 -3.51 -20.50
C LEU A 22 36.26 -3.42 -21.43
N THR A 23 36.30 -4.21 -22.51
CA THR A 23 37.40 -4.25 -23.49
C THR A 23 37.20 -3.27 -24.65
N ARG A 24 35.97 -2.80 -24.88
CA ARG A 24 35.64 -1.85 -25.94
C ARG A 24 35.74 -0.40 -25.42
N PRO A 25 36.47 0.50 -26.10
CA PRO A 25 36.49 1.91 -25.74
C PRO A 25 35.06 2.48 -25.71
N ALA A 26 34.71 3.19 -24.64
CA ALA A 26 33.40 3.82 -24.55
C ALA A 26 33.23 4.85 -25.67
N ALA A 27 32.10 4.80 -26.37
CA ALA A 27 31.75 5.84 -27.33
C ALA A 27 31.67 7.21 -26.63
N PRO A 28 32.12 8.30 -27.27
CA PRO A 28 31.95 9.65 -26.75
C PRO A 28 30.48 9.96 -26.42
N GLN A 29 30.23 10.71 -25.34
CA GLN A 29 28.85 10.97 -24.89
C GLN A 29 28.04 11.78 -25.91
N ASP A 30 28.69 12.68 -26.64
CA ASP A 30 28.12 13.50 -27.73
C ASP A 30 27.79 12.69 -28.99
N ALA A 31 28.28 11.45 -29.10
CA ALA A 31 27.85 10.53 -30.15
C ALA A 31 26.43 9.98 -29.92
N SER A 32 25.88 10.13 -28.69
CA SER A 32 24.51 9.73 -28.39
C SER A 32 23.53 10.86 -28.72
N PRO A 33 22.52 10.64 -29.59
CA PRO A 33 21.47 11.62 -29.83
C PRO A 33 20.74 12.03 -28.55
N LEU A 34 20.63 11.11 -27.58
CA LEU A 34 20.02 11.38 -26.28
C LEU A 34 20.75 12.49 -25.52
N PHE A 35 22.08 12.44 -25.46
CA PHE A 35 22.89 13.44 -24.74
C PHE A 35 23.21 14.67 -25.59
N ARG A 36 23.30 14.50 -26.92
CA ARG A 36 23.61 15.60 -27.84
C ARG A 36 22.41 16.51 -28.11
N ARG A 37 21.19 15.96 -28.18
CA ARG A 37 20.00 16.72 -28.61
C ARG A 37 19.07 17.10 -27.48
N LEU A 38 18.96 16.27 -26.43
CA LEU A 38 17.98 16.51 -25.37
C LEU A 38 18.65 17.20 -24.18
N PRO A 39 18.01 18.24 -23.62
CA PRO A 39 18.49 18.85 -22.38
C PRO A 39 18.28 17.91 -21.19
N ALA A 40 18.93 18.21 -20.07
CA ALA A 40 18.97 17.33 -18.90
C ALA A 40 17.59 17.04 -18.31
N GLU A 41 16.68 18.00 -18.37
CA GLU A 41 15.30 17.91 -17.89
C GLU A 41 14.52 16.86 -18.68
N VAL A 42 14.59 16.92 -20.01
CA VAL A 42 13.91 15.94 -20.88
C VAL A 42 14.52 14.56 -20.72
N ARG A 43 15.84 14.45 -20.57
CA ARG A 43 16.49 13.17 -20.27
C ARG A 43 16.01 12.61 -18.93
N ARG A 44 15.89 13.46 -17.91
CA ARG A 44 15.36 13.06 -16.60
C ARG A 44 13.95 12.51 -16.70
N ASP A 45 13.08 13.12 -17.48
CA ASP A 45 11.71 12.62 -17.70
C ASP A 45 11.73 11.25 -18.39
N ILE A 46 12.53 11.10 -19.44
CA ILE A 46 12.72 9.81 -20.13
C ILE A 46 13.23 8.74 -19.17
N PHE A 47 14.25 9.04 -18.38
CA PHE A 47 14.80 8.09 -17.41
C PHE A 47 13.79 7.76 -16.31
N SER A 48 13.02 8.76 -15.86
CA SER A 48 12.00 8.59 -14.82
C SER A 48 10.87 7.67 -15.30
N LEU A 49 10.51 7.72 -16.57
CA LEU A 49 9.52 6.82 -17.19
C LEU A 49 10.10 5.44 -17.46
N ALA A 50 11.31 5.35 -18.03
CA ALA A 50 11.95 4.08 -18.38
C ALA A 50 12.33 3.25 -17.15
N LEU A 51 12.65 3.92 -16.04
CA LEU A 51 13.01 3.30 -14.76
C LEU A 51 11.84 3.36 -13.76
N ALA A 52 10.63 3.64 -14.23
CA ALA A 52 9.44 3.57 -13.42
C ALA A 52 9.17 2.12 -13.00
N GLU A 53 8.60 1.98 -11.82
CA GLU A 53 8.18 0.69 -11.31
C GLU A 53 6.83 0.27 -11.92
N TYR A 54 6.70 -1.01 -12.25
CA TYR A 54 5.46 -1.61 -12.76
C TYR A 54 5.25 -3.03 -12.19
N PRO A 55 4.00 -3.53 -12.14
CA PRO A 55 3.73 -4.93 -11.79
C PRO A 55 4.42 -5.87 -12.79
N ASP A 56 5.12 -6.91 -12.32
CA ASP A 56 5.74 -7.88 -13.22
C ASP A 56 4.66 -8.52 -14.11
N PRO A 57 4.78 -8.46 -15.46
CA PRO A 57 3.77 -8.96 -16.39
C PRO A 57 3.85 -10.48 -16.59
N SER A 58 4.88 -11.14 -16.07
CA SER A 58 5.08 -12.58 -16.24
C SER A 58 3.91 -13.35 -15.64
N PRO A 59 3.28 -14.30 -16.37
CA PRO A 59 2.19 -15.11 -15.85
C PRO A 59 2.55 -15.86 -14.56
N ALA A 60 3.78 -16.37 -14.48
CA ALA A 60 4.29 -17.09 -13.31
C ALA A 60 4.51 -16.20 -12.06
N LYS A 61 4.42 -14.87 -12.22
CA LYS A 61 4.57 -13.90 -11.12
C LYS A 61 3.25 -13.28 -10.68
N GLN A 62 2.15 -13.55 -11.39
CA GLN A 62 0.84 -13.07 -10.96
C GLN A 62 0.46 -13.74 -9.64
N TYR A 63 0.00 -12.93 -8.69
CA TYR A 63 -0.59 -13.45 -7.48
C TYR A 63 -1.88 -14.19 -7.79
N GLY A 64 -2.18 -15.22 -6.99
CA GLY A 64 -3.42 -15.96 -7.15
C GLY A 64 -4.64 -15.04 -6.99
N PRO A 65 -5.70 -15.22 -7.80
CA PRO A 65 -6.91 -14.41 -7.68
C PRO A 65 -7.65 -14.65 -6.36
N GLN A 66 -7.42 -15.80 -5.72
CA GLN A 66 -8.05 -16.22 -4.47
C GLN A 66 -7.23 -15.86 -3.22
N THR A 67 -6.53 -14.72 -3.25
CA THR A 67 -5.76 -14.22 -2.11
C THR A 67 -6.34 -12.90 -1.63
N CYS A 68 -6.23 -12.61 -0.33
CA CYS A 68 -6.69 -11.35 0.23
C CYS A 68 -5.76 -10.16 -0.07
N TYR A 69 -4.58 -10.38 -0.65
CA TYR A 69 -3.60 -9.33 -0.99
C TYR A 69 -3.59 -8.95 -2.48
N THR A 70 -4.19 -9.77 -3.35
CA THR A 70 -4.34 -9.44 -4.78
C THR A 70 -5.35 -8.31 -4.94
N ARG A 71 -4.92 -7.20 -5.54
CA ARG A 71 -5.77 -6.04 -5.84
C ARG A 71 -5.31 -5.36 -7.15
N PRO A 72 -6.11 -4.48 -7.78
CA PRO A 72 -5.77 -3.90 -9.09
C PRO A 72 -4.37 -3.27 -9.18
N ALA A 73 -3.92 -2.59 -8.12
CA ALA A 73 -2.59 -1.96 -8.09
C ALA A 73 -1.44 -2.90 -7.62
N TYR A 74 -1.78 -4.08 -7.09
CA TYR A 74 -0.85 -5.08 -6.53
C TYR A 74 -1.30 -6.48 -6.96
N SER A 75 -1.17 -6.75 -8.26
CA SER A 75 -1.50 -8.05 -8.87
C SER A 75 -0.29 -8.99 -8.98
N SER A 76 0.92 -8.46 -8.83
CA SER A 76 2.18 -9.19 -8.91
C SER A 76 3.29 -8.43 -8.18
N PRO A 77 4.46 -9.06 -7.91
CA PRO A 77 5.62 -8.36 -7.41
C PRO A 77 5.99 -7.23 -8.35
N ARG A 78 6.35 -6.10 -7.77
CA ARG A 78 6.70 -4.92 -8.53
C ARG A 78 8.18 -4.98 -8.97
N ARG A 79 8.47 -4.48 -10.17
CA ARG A 79 9.82 -4.45 -10.73
C ARG A 79 10.10 -3.15 -11.47
N CYS A 80 11.39 -2.87 -11.64
CA CYS A 80 11.91 -1.84 -12.52
C CYS A 80 12.80 -2.52 -13.55
N ASP A 81 12.74 -2.10 -14.81
CA ASP A 81 13.73 -2.52 -15.80
C ASP A 81 15.01 -1.71 -15.59
N THR A 82 16.14 -2.39 -15.41
CA THR A 82 17.45 -1.74 -15.18
C THR A 82 18.39 -1.92 -16.36
N ALA A 83 17.93 -2.51 -17.48
CA ALA A 83 18.72 -2.68 -18.69
C ALA A 83 19.30 -1.34 -19.17
N LEU A 84 18.50 -0.26 -19.15
CA LEU A 84 18.94 1.08 -19.52
C LEU A 84 20.14 1.58 -18.69
N LEU A 85 20.19 1.26 -17.40
CA LEU A 85 21.33 1.63 -16.53
C LEU A 85 22.61 0.87 -16.90
N ARG A 86 22.48 -0.30 -17.53
CA ARG A 86 23.61 -1.14 -17.96
C ARG A 86 24.13 -0.77 -19.35
N THR A 87 23.39 -0.01 -20.16
CA THR A 87 23.80 0.31 -21.54
C THR A 87 24.75 1.48 -21.65
N CYS A 88 24.69 2.47 -20.75
CA CYS A 88 25.45 3.72 -20.89
C CYS A 88 25.92 4.28 -19.54
N ARG A 89 27.21 4.57 -19.41
CA ARG A 89 27.80 5.18 -18.21
C ARG A 89 27.21 6.56 -17.88
N ALA A 90 26.87 7.36 -18.90
CA ALA A 90 26.25 8.67 -18.69
C ALA A 90 24.83 8.55 -18.13
N VAL A 91 24.03 7.62 -18.69
CA VAL A 91 22.70 7.27 -18.15
C VAL A 91 22.85 6.79 -16.71
N TYR A 92 23.77 5.87 -16.44
CA TYR A 92 24.02 5.40 -15.08
C TYR A 92 24.33 6.56 -14.13
N ARG A 93 25.22 7.49 -14.51
CA ARG A 93 25.57 8.66 -13.68
C ARG A 93 24.37 9.57 -13.39
N GLU A 94 23.51 9.82 -14.38
CA GLU A 94 22.33 10.69 -14.21
C GLU A 94 21.15 10.00 -13.50
N ALA A 95 21.04 8.66 -13.57
CA ALA A 95 19.78 7.96 -13.28
C ALA A 95 19.86 6.73 -12.37
N TRP A 96 21.05 6.28 -11.92
CA TRP A 96 21.18 5.02 -11.16
C TRP A 96 20.31 4.95 -9.89
N PHE A 97 19.99 6.09 -9.29
CA PHE A 97 19.21 6.20 -8.06
C PHE A 97 17.68 6.23 -8.29
N LEU A 98 17.24 6.44 -9.53
CA LEU A 98 15.82 6.57 -9.89
C LEU A 98 14.98 5.33 -9.54
N PRO A 99 15.43 4.08 -9.82
CA PRO A 99 14.69 2.88 -9.42
C PRO A 99 14.43 2.77 -7.91
N PHE A 100 15.24 3.46 -7.09
CA PHE A 100 15.06 3.47 -5.65
C PHE A 100 14.19 4.65 -5.21
N THR A 101 14.47 5.85 -5.71
CA THR A 101 13.81 7.09 -5.25
C THR A 101 12.37 7.25 -5.76
N GLN A 102 12.05 6.63 -6.90
CA GLN A 102 10.69 6.62 -7.47
C GLN A 102 9.84 5.44 -6.99
N HIS A 103 10.46 4.46 -6.35
CA HIS A 103 9.77 3.27 -5.86
C HIS A 103 8.92 3.59 -4.63
N GLU A 104 7.68 3.10 -4.62
CA GLU A 104 6.87 3.14 -3.41
C GLU A 104 7.31 2.02 -2.47
N LEU A 105 7.93 2.39 -1.36
CA LEU A 105 8.31 1.40 -0.36
C LEU A 105 7.05 0.83 0.30
N THR A 106 6.79 -0.44 0.08
CA THR A 106 5.64 -1.15 0.66
C THR A 106 6.08 -2.06 1.80
N ALA A 107 5.40 -2.00 2.94
CA ALA A 107 5.55 -3.00 4.01
C ALA A 107 4.19 -3.56 4.45
N TRP A 108 4.21 -4.85 4.84
CA TRP A 108 3.03 -5.61 5.22
C TRP A 108 3.05 -5.91 6.72
N LEU A 109 2.28 -5.11 7.48
CA LEU A 109 2.10 -5.21 8.91
C LEU A 109 0.94 -6.17 9.23
N THR A 110 1.01 -7.40 8.72
CA THR A 110 -0.09 -8.38 8.77
C THR A 110 0.39 -9.73 9.27
N HIS A 111 -0.53 -10.67 9.49
CA HIS A 111 -0.17 -12.09 9.49
C HIS A 111 0.52 -12.48 8.15
N PRO A 112 1.56 -13.34 8.14
CA PRO A 112 2.30 -13.67 6.92
C PRO A 112 1.45 -14.19 5.76
N GLU A 113 0.40 -14.96 6.03
CA GLU A 113 -0.51 -15.50 5.02
C GLU A 113 -1.39 -14.43 4.34
N ARG A 114 -1.42 -13.22 4.91
CA ARG A 114 -2.16 -12.06 4.40
C ARG A 114 -1.29 -11.09 3.61
N ALA A 115 -0.03 -11.46 3.38
CA ALA A 115 0.94 -10.71 2.58
C ALA A 115 1.42 -11.57 1.39
N PRO A 116 1.92 -10.94 0.32
CA PRO A 116 2.50 -11.67 -0.80
C PRO A 116 3.72 -12.52 -0.39
N PRO A 117 4.01 -13.62 -1.11
CA PRO A 117 5.01 -14.62 -0.70
C PRO A 117 6.43 -14.06 -0.47
N GLU A 118 6.82 -13.02 -1.20
CA GLU A 118 8.12 -12.37 -1.06
C GLU A 118 8.28 -11.58 0.25
N TYR A 119 7.17 -11.25 0.92
CA TYR A 119 7.14 -10.59 2.22
C TYR A 119 7.10 -11.59 3.40
N ASN A 120 7.30 -12.88 3.16
CA ASN A 120 7.32 -13.91 4.20
C ASN A 120 8.51 -13.74 5.18
N ARG A 121 8.22 -13.93 6.48
CA ARG A 121 9.15 -13.84 7.63
C ARG A 121 10.29 -14.87 7.64
N ALA A 122 10.23 -15.92 6.81
CA ALA A 122 11.30 -16.91 6.70
C ALA A 122 12.60 -16.36 6.06
N ARG A 123 12.59 -15.13 5.53
CA ARG A 123 13.77 -14.43 5.02
C ARG A 123 14.43 -13.62 6.15
N PRO A 124 15.77 -13.37 6.14
CA PRO A 124 16.42 -12.47 7.09
C PRO A 124 15.60 -11.19 7.24
N THR A 125 15.47 -10.68 8.47
CA THR A 125 14.50 -9.62 8.81
C THR A 125 14.51 -8.56 7.70
N GLN A 126 13.41 -8.43 6.95
CA GLN A 126 13.36 -7.55 5.77
C GLN A 126 13.77 -6.12 6.13
N ALA A 127 13.52 -5.71 7.38
CA ALA A 127 14.03 -4.49 7.98
C ALA A 127 15.57 -4.39 7.97
N ALA A 128 16.32 -5.43 8.33
CA ALA A 128 17.79 -5.40 8.29
C ALA A 128 18.32 -5.30 6.85
N VAL A 129 17.72 -6.05 5.91
CA VAL A 129 18.09 -5.98 4.49
C VAL A 129 17.79 -4.59 3.93
N LEU A 130 16.60 -4.03 4.24
CA LEU A 130 16.22 -2.68 3.86
C LEU A 130 17.20 -1.66 4.44
N ARG A 131 17.48 -1.70 5.74
CA ARG A 131 18.46 -0.81 6.40
C ARG A 131 19.83 -0.86 5.72
N ALA A 132 20.34 -2.06 5.42
CA ALA A 132 21.62 -2.21 4.74
C ALA A 132 21.62 -1.57 3.35
N LYS A 133 20.54 -1.76 2.57
CA LYS A 133 20.37 -1.12 1.26
C LYS A 133 20.28 0.40 1.38
N LEU A 134 19.46 0.91 2.29
CA LEU A 134 19.30 2.36 2.52
C LEU A 134 20.63 3.01 2.91
N ARG A 135 21.41 2.41 3.81
CA ARG A 135 22.76 2.91 4.16
C ARG A 135 23.69 2.97 2.96
N ARG A 136 23.69 1.94 2.12
CA ARG A 136 24.51 1.90 0.91
C ARG A 136 24.14 3.01 -0.07
N ILE A 137 22.83 3.20 -0.30
CA ILE A 137 22.33 4.24 -1.23
C ILE A 137 22.63 5.63 -0.67
N ALA A 138 22.34 5.86 0.61
CA ALA A 138 22.63 7.12 1.30
C ALA A 138 24.12 7.49 1.19
N ALA A 139 25.02 6.54 1.47
CA ALA A 139 26.46 6.72 1.32
C ALA A 139 26.88 7.04 -0.12
N GLN A 140 26.31 6.36 -1.12
CA GLN A 140 26.59 6.63 -2.53
C GLN A 140 26.07 8.00 -3.01
N LEU A 141 24.98 8.49 -2.42
CA LEU A 141 24.44 9.83 -2.69
C LEU A 141 25.13 10.94 -1.91
N GLY A 142 26.01 10.60 -0.95
CA GLY A 142 26.58 11.58 -0.02
C GLY A 142 25.51 12.24 0.87
N GLN A 143 24.41 11.52 1.15
CA GLN A 143 23.28 12.01 1.93
C GLN A 143 23.15 11.21 3.23
N PRO A 144 22.66 11.83 4.33
CA PRO A 144 22.44 11.10 5.58
C PRO A 144 21.25 10.12 5.51
N ALA A 145 20.30 10.38 4.61
CA ALA A 145 19.10 9.58 4.42
C ALA A 145 18.68 9.56 2.95
N VAL A 146 18.04 8.47 2.52
CA VAL A 146 17.46 8.35 1.18
C VAL A 146 16.12 9.09 1.14
N LYS A 147 15.87 9.83 0.07
CA LYS A 147 14.59 10.51 -0.16
C LYS A 147 13.69 9.65 -1.07
N LEU A 148 12.51 9.29 -0.59
CA LEU A 148 11.42 8.69 -1.36
C LEU A 148 10.25 9.65 -1.45
N ASP A 149 9.35 9.46 -2.41
CA ASP A 149 8.09 10.19 -2.41
C ASP A 149 7.06 9.54 -1.48
N ARG A 150 6.91 8.20 -1.56
CA ARG A 150 5.80 7.47 -0.92
C ARG A 150 6.25 6.22 -0.17
N VAL A 151 5.66 6.02 1.00
CA VAL A 151 5.72 4.78 1.79
C VAL A 151 4.29 4.29 1.99
N ARG A 152 4.07 2.97 1.84
CA ARG A 152 2.78 2.34 2.08
C ARG A 152 2.87 1.20 3.09
N PHE A 153 1.92 1.18 4.00
CA PHE A 153 1.66 0.08 4.92
C PHE A 153 0.31 -0.56 4.60
N PHE A 154 0.33 -1.86 4.33
CA PHE A 154 -0.86 -2.69 4.49
C PHE A 154 -0.84 -3.22 5.91
N ALA A 155 -1.89 -2.99 6.68
CA ALA A 155 -1.90 -3.36 8.08
C ALA A 155 -3.15 -4.12 8.46
N GLN A 156 -2.94 -5.18 9.23
CA GLN A 156 -4.01 -5.81 9.98
C GLN A 156 -4.17 -5.07 11.30
N MET A 157 -5.41 -4.78 11.69
CA MET A 157 -5.69 -3.91 12.83
C MET A 157 -4.98 -4.34 14.11
N PHE A 158 -4.95 -5.64 14.43
CA PHE A 158 -4.27 -6.12 15.64
C PHE A 158 -2.79 -5.77 15.68
N ARG A 159 -2.08 -5.91 14.56
CA ARG A 159 -0.65 -5.57 14.47
C ARG A 159 -0.43 -4.08 14.55
N LEU A 160 -1.32 -3.31 13.93
CA LEU A 160 -1.26 -1.87 13.98
C LEU A 160 -1.45 -1.35 15.41
N GLU A 161 -2.51 -1.81 16.09
CA GLU A 161 -2.85 -1.43 17.46
C GLU A 161 -1.80 -1.90 18.48
N GLU A 162 -1.07 -2.99 18.22
CA GLU A 162 0.13 -3.40 18.97
C GLU A 162 1.34 -2.46 18.80
N GLY A 163 1.31 -1.57 17.80
CA GLY A 163 2.34 -0.57 17.55
C GLY A 163 3.29 -0.90 16.38
N ALA A 164 2.99 -1.90 15.54
CA ALA A 164 3.91 -2.35 14.49
C ALA A 164 4.28 -1.25 13.48
N MET A 165 3.42 -0.26 13.27
CA MET A 165 3.74 0.90 12.42
C MET A 165 4.81 1.79 13.05
N GLY A 166 4.73 2.04 14.36
CA GLY A 166 5.76 2.77 15.10
C GLY A 166 7.11 2.05 15.04
N ASP A 167 7.12 0.73 15.26
CA ASP A 167 8.33 -0.08 15.15
C ASP A 167 8.94 -0.03 13.74
N ALA A 168 8.11 -0.13 12.70
CA ALA A 168 8.56 -0.04 11.32
C ALA A 168 9.14 1.36 11.01
N LEU A 169 8.47 2.44 11.46
CA LEU A 169 8.96 3.81 11.29
C LEU A 169 10.26 4.04 12.05
N LYS A 170 10.38 3.56 13.29
CA LYS A 170 11.61 3.61 14.10
C LYS A 170 12.80 3.04 13.34
N ASP A 171 12.58 1.93 12.66
CA ASP A 171 13.60 1.21 11.91
C ASP A 171 14.01 1.92 10.60
N MET A 172 13.09 2.65 9.97
CA MET A 172 13.28 3.25 8.65
C MET A 172 13.63 4.74 8.69
N ALA A 173 12.95 5.52 9.55
CA ALA A 173 13.03 6.99 9.60
C ALA A 173 14.45 7.56 9.73
N PRO A 174 15.41 6.93 10.46
CA PRO A 174 16.78 7.44 10.53
C PRO A 174 17.53 7.42 9.19
N LEU A 175 17.08 6.63 8.21
CA LEU A 175 17.74 6.41 6.93
C LEU A 175 16.83 6.74 5.73
N LEU A 176 15.59 7.18 6.00
CA LEU A 176 14.55 7.34 5.00
C LEU A 176 13.69 8.57 5.28
N HIS A 177 13.70 9.51 4.34
CA HIS A 177 12.79 10.64 4.31
C HIS A 177 11.75 10.43 3.22
N PHE A 178 10.48 10.68 3.52
CA PHE A 178 9.39 10.55 2.56
C PHE A 178 8.33 11.64 2.75
N GLY A 179 7.58 11.93 1.67
CA GLY A 179 6.56 12.96 1.65
C GLY A 179 5.17 12.45 2.04
N THR A 180 4.82 11.25 1.59
CA THR A 180 3.49 10.68 1.78
C THR A 180 3.56 9.31 2.41
N LEU A 181 2.77 9.10 3.46
CA LEU A 181 2.52 7.78 4.04
C LEU A 181 1.10 7.35 3.67
N THR A 182 0.93 6.12 3.18
CA THR A 182 -0.40 5.52 3.04
C THR A 182 -0.55 4.31 3.94
N LEU A 183 -1.60 4.28 4.76
CA LEU A 183 -2.00 3.15 5.58
C LEU A 183 -3.28 2.56 4.98
N THR A 184 -3.26 1.29 4.60
CA THR A 184 -4.43 0.60 4.05
C THR A 184 -4.91 -0.49 5.02
N ILE A 185 -6.17 -0.40 5.44
CA ILE A 185 -6.90 -1.45 6.14
C ILE A 185 -7.85 -2.09 5.14
N ARG A 186 -7.52 -3.32 4.70
CA ARG A 186 -8.34 -4.10 3.75
C ARG A 186 -9.59 -4.67 4.41
N HIS A 187 -10.56 -5.11 3.62
CA HIS A 187 -11.76 -5.77 4.14
C HIS A 187 -11.44 -6.91 5.12
N ALA A 188 -10.45 -7.73 4.77
CA ALA A 188 -10.06 -8.87 5.59
C ALA A 188 -9.14 -8.50 6.77
N ASP A 189 -8.73 -7.24 6.90
CA ASP A 189 -7.79 -6.79 7.93
C ASP A 189 -8.47 -6.11 9.12
N TRP A 190 -9.80 -5.92 9.04
CA TRP A 190 -10.62 -5.45 10.15
C TRP A 190 -10.75 -6.49 11.26
N TRP A 191 -10.94 -6.02 12.50
CA TRP A 191 -11.27 -6.90 13.62
C TRP A 191 -12.53 -7.71 13.35
N ASP A 192 -12.44 -9.03 13.55
CA ASP A 192 -13.56 -9.98 13.46
C ASP A 192 -14.40 -9.88 12.16
N TRP A 193 -13.78 -9.47 11.05
CA TRP A 193 -14.48 -9.32 9.76
C TRP A 193 -15.17 -10.62 9.32
N GLU A 194 -14.58 -11.78 9.62
CA GLU A 194 -15.15 -13.10 9.32
C GLU A 194 -16.49 -13.32 10.02
N LYS A 195 -16.74 -12.64 11.15
CA LYS A 195 -17.97 -12.78 11.94
C LYS A 195 -19.03 -11.76 11.55
N ASP A 196 -18.78 -10.87 10.60
CA ASP A 196 -19.60 -9.69 10.29
C ASP A 196 -19.72 -8.67 11.43
N GLU A 197 -18.74 -8.59 12.32
CA GLU A 197 -18.78 -7.58 13.38
C GLU A 197 -18.87 -6.15 12.79
N PRO A 198 -19.59 -5.23 13.44
CA PRO A 198 -19.59 -3.82 13.06
C PRO A 198 -18.17 -3.28 12.98
N LEU A 199 -17.91 -2.44 11.97
CA LEU A 199 -16.60 -1.82 11.82
C LEU A 199 -16.28 -0.94 13.03
N ARG A 200 -15.05 -1.08 13.52
CA ARG A 200 -14.49 -0.30 14.63
C ARG A 200 -13.01 -0.11 14.39
N PHE A 201 -12.42 0.93 14.97
CA PHE A 201 -10.98 1.18 14.91
C PHE A 201 -10.51 1.98 16.12
N ALA A 202 -9.63 1.41 16.94
CA ALA A 202 -9.03 2.13 18.05
C ALA A 202 -7.88 3.02 17.54
N GLY A 203 -7.92 4.31 17.91
CA GLY A 203 -6.77 5.21 17.80
C GLY A 203 -5.94 5.22 19.09
N GLY A 204 -5.20 6.31 19.33
CA GLY A 204 -4.47 6.52 20.58
C GLY A 204 -3.01 6.04 20.52
N GLU A 205 -2.67 5.02 21.32
CA GLU A 205 -1.28 4.66 21.63
C GLU A 205 -0.43 4.30 20.40
N TRP A 206 -0.97 3.56 19.43
CA TRP A 206 -0.21 3.21 18.23
C TRP A 206 0.08 4.43 17.36
N MET A 207 -0.83 5.42 17.34
CA MET A 207 -0.65 6.68 16.61
C MET A 207 0.42 7.54 17.29
N ARG A 208 0.42 7.56 18.64
CA ARG A 208 1.46 8.21 19.43
C ARG A 208 2.84 7.63 19.12
N LYS A 209 2.99 6.30 19.18
CA LYS A 209 4.23 5.58 18.82
C LYS A 209 4.66 5.83 17.38
N ALA A 210 3.72 5.84 16.44
CA ALA A 210 4.03 6.18 15.05
C ALA A 210 4.54 7.62 14.92
N GLY A 211 3.95 8.57 15.65
CA GLY A 211 4.33 9.98 15.62
C GLY A 211 5.73 10.28 16.14
N GLU A 212 6.21 9.52 17.12
CA GLU A 212 7.60 9.60 17.62
C GLU A 212 8.64 9.42 16.50
N HIS A 213 8.27 8.72 15.43
CA HIS A 213 9.17 8.33 14.33
C HIS A 213 8.68 8.80 12.96
N LEU A 214 7.58 9.56 12.89
CA LEU A 214 7.06 10.07 11.63
C LEU A 214 7.90 11.27 11.15
N PRO A 215 8.64 11.18 10.03
CA PRO A 215 9.64 12.20 9.68
C PRO A 215 9.08 13.60 9.43
N PRO A 216 9.87 14.67 9.69
CA PRO A 216 9.49 16.05 9.37
C PRO A 216 9.30 16.34 7.86
N THR A 217 9.64 15.40 6.98
CA THR A 217 9.37 15.54 5.55
C THR A 217 7.96 15.11 5.17
N VAL A 218 7.24 14.42 6.06
CA VAL A 218 5.89 13.95 5.80
C VAL A 218 4.95 15.13 5.75
N ARG A 219 4.32 15.30 4.59
CA ARG A 219 3.29 16.31 4.30
C ARG A 219 1.89 15.71 4.30
N GLU A 220 1.79 14.39 4.19
CA GLU A 220 0.52 13.70 4.09
C GLU A 220 0.58 12.31 4.72
N VAL A 221 -0.44 12.00 5.53
CA VAL A 221 -0.79 10.63 5.90
C VAL A 221 -2.18 10.34 5.32
N ALA A 222 -2.28 9.33 4.46
CA ALA A 222 -3.54 8.86 3.90
C ALA A 222 -3.93 7.54 4.54
N VAL A 223 -5.16 7.42 5.04
CA VAL A 223 -5.72 6.18 5.58
C VAL A 223 -6.81 5.68 4.65
N GLU A 224 -6.56 4.56 3.97
CA GLU A 224 -7.50 3.86 3.09
C GLU A 224 -8.27 2.81 3.91
N LEU A 225 -9.58 3.00 4.01
CA LEU A 225 -10.52 2.13 4.71
C LEU A 225 -11.32 1.35 3.67
N GLU A 226 -11.01 0.06 3.50
CA GLU A 226 -11.67 -0.80 2.52
C GLU A 226 -12.62 -1.79 3.21
N SER A 227 -13.83 -1.92 2.69
CA SER A 227 -14.73 -3.02 3.05
C SER A 227 -15.61 -3.41 1.87
N VAL A 228 -16.46 -4.43 2.06
CA VAL A 228 -17.47 -4.83 1.09
C VAL A 228 -18.54 -3.75 0.93
N LYS A 229 -19.10 -3.62 -0.28
CA LYS A 229 -20.12 -2.63 -0.64
C LYS A 229 -21.29 -2.58 0.34
N ARG A 230 -21.74 -3.73 0.87
CA ARG A 230 -22.81 -3.80 1.88
C ARG A 230 -22.50 -3.00 3.15
N LYS A 231 -21.23 -2.78 3.48
CA LYS A 231 -20.78 -2.01 4.64
C LYS A 231 -20.40 -0.56 4.30
N GLU A 232 -20.75 -0.03 3.13
CA GLU A 232 -20.35 1.32 2.71
C GLU A 232 -20.72 2.40 3.74
N ALA A 233 -21.96 2.40 4.26
CA ALA A 233 -22.38 3.35 5.28
C ALA A 233 -21.58 3.23 6.60
N GLN A 234 -21.11 2.03 6.94
CA GLN A 234 -20.22 1.83 8.09
C GLN A 234 -18.83 2.42 7.82
N VAL A 235 -18.30 2.23 6.61
CA VAL A 235 -17.01 2.80 6.21
C VAL A 235 -17.08 4.33 6.23
N ASP A 236 -18.12 4.92 5.66
CA ASP A 236 -18.33 6.37 5.64
C ASP A 236 -18.44 6.94 7.06
N ALA A 237 -19.21 6.29 7.94
CA ALA A 237 -19.35 6.71 9.33
C ALA A 237 -18.05 6.60 10.14
N ILE A 238 -17.23 5.57 9.90
CA ILE A 238 -15.90 5.46 10.51
C ILE A 238 -14.95 6.52 9.95
N ALA A 239 -15.00 6.80 8.64
CA ALA A 239 -14.17 7.82 8.00
C ALA A 239 -14.50 9.24 8.50
N ALA A 240 -15.79 9.55 8.72
CA ALA A 240 -16.23 10.81 9.28
C ALA A 240 -15.71 11.00 10.72
N GLN A 241 -15.92 10.01 11.59
CA GLN A 241 -15.37 10.04 12.95
C GLN A 241 -13.84 10.13 12.96
N MET A 242 -13.17 9.46 12.02
CA MET A 242 -11.72 9.54 11.85
C MET A 242 -11.29 10.96 11.53
N ALA A 243 -11.96 11.62 10.58
CA ALA A 243 -11.62 13.00 10.22
C ALA A 243 -11.87 13.99 11.38
N GLU A 244 -12.89 13.73 12.20
CA GLU A 244 -13.24 14.57 13.34
C GLU A 244 -12.32 14.41 14.55
N ARG A 245 -11.82 13.19 14.80
CA ARG A 245 -11.20 12.84 16.09
C ARG A 245 -9.71 12.54 15.98
N TRP A 246 -9.23 12.14 14.81
CA TRP A 246 -7.85 11.72 14.64
C TRP A 246 -6.96 12.86 14.16
N PHE A 247 -5.68 12.73 14.49
CA PHE A 247 -4.59 13.54 13.99
C PHE A 247 -3.32 12.70 14.00
N PHE A 248 -2.33 13.10 13.21
CA PHE A 248 -0.97 12.56 13.34
C PHE A 248 -0.03 13.67 13.77
N LEU A 249 0.86 13.38 14.70
CA LEU A 249 1.99 14.26 15.01
C LEU A 249 3.23 13.73 14.32
N ARG A 250 3.98 14.64 13.70
CA ARG A 250 5.34 14.36 13.24
C ARG A 250 6.30 14.40 14.41
N SER A 251 7.51 13.87 14.20
CA SER A 251 8.56 13.87 15.21
C SER A 251 9.06 15.27 15.58
N ASP A 252 8.76 16.30 14.77
CA ASP A 252 9.01 17.71 15.07
C ASP A 252 7.81 18.44 15.68
N GLY A 253 6.75 17.71 16.05
CA GLY A 253 5.55 18.25 16.70
C GLY A 253 4.53 18.87 15.75
N ALA A 254 4.80 18.95 14.45
CA ALA A 254 3.82 19.46 13.50
C ALA A 254 2.66 18.48 13.32
N ALA A 255 1.43 19.00 13.41
CA ALA A 255 0.20 18.21 13.30
C ALA A 255 -0.29 18.08 11.85
N LEU A 256 -0.72 16.88 11.50
CA LEU A 256 -1.46 16.56 10.29
C LEU A 256 -2.92 16.29 10.67
N LEU A 257 -3.83 17.05 10.09
CA LEU A 257 -5.26 17.08 10.38
C LEU A 257 -6.06 16.73 9.13
N ALA A 258 -7.22 16.10 9.30
CA ALA A 258 -8.10 15.77 8.19
C ALA A 258 -9.01 16.94 7.84
N ASP A 259 -9.40 17.02 6.56
CA ASP A 259 -10.46 17.91 6.11
C ASP A 259 -11.83 17.32 6.48
N THR A 260 -12.61 18.06 7.26
CA THR A 260 -13.94 17.67 7.73
C THR A 260 -15.07 18.18 6.84
N THR A 261 -14.75 18.85 5.73
CA THR A 261 -15.76 19.32 4.78
C THR A 261 -16.49 18.12 4.15
N PRO A 262 -17.83 18.17 4.00
CA PRO A 262 -18.57 17.09 3.35
C PRO A 262 -17.99 16.74 1.97
N GLY A 263 -17.75 15.45 1.74
CA GLY A 263 -17.17 14.96 0.48
C GLY A 263 -15.65 15.14 0.33
N ALA A 264 -14.93 15.64 1.34
CA ALA A 264 -13.48 15.82 1.27
C ALA A 264 -12.70 14.50 1.18
N ALA A 265 -13.25 13.41 1.73
CA ALA A 265 -12.66 12.08 1.66
C ALA A 265 -13.04 11.40 0.33
N PRO A 266 -12.09 11.21 -0.62
CA PRO A 266 -12.40 10.56 -1.88
C PRO A 266 -12.73 9.09 -1.68
N THR A 267 -13.62 8.59 -2.54
CA THR A 267 -14.07 7.20 -2.54
C THR A 267 -13.64 6.50 -3.82
N SER A 268 -13.38 5.20 -3.73
CA SER A 268 -13.10 4.35 -4.90
C SER A 268 -13.72 2.97 -4.74
N ARG A 269 -13.86 2.27 -5.86
CA ARG A 269 -14.50 0.95 -5.90
C ARG A 269 -13.69 0.02 -6.79
N TRP A 270 -13.66 -1.25 -6.44
CA TRP A 270 -13.05 -2.28 -7.26
C TRP A 270 -13.67 -3.65 -7.01
N ARG A 271 -13.46 -4.57 -7.96
CA ARG A 271 -13.97 -5.94 -7.90
C ARG A 271 -12.88 -6.91 -7.49
N GLY A 272 -13.13 -7.65 -6.41
CA GLY A 272 -12.23 -8.66 -5.87
C GLY A 272 -12.84 -10.06 -5.90
N SER A 273 -12.02 -11.08 -5.63
CA SER A 273 -12.54 -12.44 -5.45
C SER A 273 -13.19 -12.58 -4.07
N SER A 274 -14.31 -13.30 -4.02
CA SER A 274 -14.91 -13.76 -2.76
C SER A 274 -14.23 -15.02 -2.21
N THR A 275 -13.28 -15.60 -2.94
CA THR A 275 -12.60 -16.82 -2.50
C THR A 275 -11.25 -16.49 -1.90
N TRP A 276 -11.01 -16.98 -0.69
CA TRP A 276 -9.72 -16.88 -0.04
C TRP A 276 -9.32 -18.23 0.54
N ASP A 277 -8.11 -18.70 0.23
CA ASP A 277 -7.56 -19.98 0.72
C ASP A 277 -8.53 -21.16 0.47
N SER A 278 -9.05 -21.23 -0.76
CA SER A 278 -10.05 -22.20 -1.19
C SER A 278 -11.39 -22.16 -0.43
N LYS A 279 -11.64 -21.12 0.38
CA LYS A 279 -12.92 -20.90 1.07
C LYS A 279 -13.65 -19.75 0.39
N ARG A 280 -14.89 -20.02 -0.05
CA ARG A 280 -15.73 -19.03 -0.72
C ARG A 280 -16.58 -18.28 0.30
N TRP A 281 -16.46 -16.96 0.28
CA TRP A 281 -17.17 -16.00 1.10
C TRP A 281 -18.46 -15.56 0.41
N VAL A 282 -19.59 -16.19 0.71
CA VAL A 282 -20.80 -16.06 -0.12
C VAL A 282 -21.73 -14.96 0.35
N ARG A 283 -21.62 -14.57 1.63
CA ARG A 283 -22.52 -13.56 2.25
C ARG A 283 -22.46 -12.21 1.54
N ASP A 284 -21.28 -11.82 1.09
CA ASP A 284 -21.01 -10.48 0.55
C ASP A 284 -20.85 -10.45 -0.97
N GLU A 285 -21.17 -11.56 -1.64
CA GLU A 285 -21.13 -11.65 -3.09
C GLU A 285 -22.21 -10.78 -3.74
N THR A 286 -21.80 -9.94 -4.68
CA THR A 286 -22.72 -9.24 -5.58
C THR A 286 -22.97 -10.03 -6.86
N GLU A 287 -21.98 -10.83 -7.27
CA GLU A 287 -22.05 -11.84 -8.33
C GLU A 287 -21.30 -13.11 -7.87
N GLU A 288 -21.51 -14.23 -8.55
CA GLU A 288 -20.82 -15.48 -8.21
C GLU A 288 -19.29 -15.29 -8.22
N ASN A 289 -18.64 -15.59 -7.09
CA ASN A 289 -17.21 -15.44 -6.84
C ASN A 289 -16.67 -14.00 -6.78
N VAL A 290 -17.54 -12.97 -6.77
CA VAL A 290 -17.17 -11.55 -6.84
C VAL A 290 -17.62 -10.78 -5.61
N LEU A 291 -16.68 -10.03 -5.03
CA LEU A 291 -16.96 -8.97 -4.05
C LEU A 291 -16.83 -7.60 -4.72
N ASP A 292 -17.85 -6.77 -4.61
CA ASP A 292 -17.70 -5.33 -4.84
C ASP A 292 -17.13 -4.69 -3.56
N LEU A 293 -15.95 -4.10 -3.68
CA LEU A 293 -15.25 -3.45 -2.58
C LEU A 293 -15.37 -1.93 -2.70
N TYR A 294 -15.53 -1.28 -1.54
CA TYR A 294 -15.68 0.15 -1.37
C TYR A 294 -14.56 0.66 -0.47
N VAL A 295 -13.88 1.72 -0.90
CA VAL A 295 -12.74 2.30 -0.20
C VAL A 295 -12.96 3.78 0.01
N VAL A 296 -12.82 4.25 1.25
CA VAL A 296 -12.77 5.68 1.59
C VAL A 296 -11.34 6.03 1.99
N THR A 297 -10.81 7.15 1.51
CA THR A 297 -9.47 7.63 1.90
C THR A 297 -9.56 8.89 2.73
N VAL A 298 -9.19 8.83 4.00
CA VAL A 298 -9.07 10.01 4.87
C VAL A 298 -7.64 10.53 4.77
N ARG A 299 -7.48 11.80 4.38
CA ARG A 299 -6.16 12.43 4.17
C ARG A 299 -5.89 13.44 5.27
N PHE A 300 -4.80 13.23 5.98
CA PHE A 300 -4.28 14.11 7.02
C PHE A 300 -3.14 14.95 6.43
N LEU A 301 -3.31 16.26 6.46
CA LEU A 301 -2.41 17.24 5.85
C LEU A 301 -2.03 18.31 6.87
N LEU A 302 -0.99 19.09 6.59
CA LEU A 302 -0.71 20.28 7.40
C LEU A 302 -1.91 21.24 7.36
N LEU A 303 -2.20 21.94 8.46
CA LEU A 303 -3.32 22.89 8.54
C LEU A 303 -3.32 23.89 7.36
N SER A 304 -2.15 24.47 7.07
CA SER A 304 -1.97 25.40 5.94
C SER A 304 -2.23 24.77 4.56
N GLN A 305 -2.18 23.45 4.42
CA GLN A 305 -2.55 22.75 3.19
C GLN A 305 -4.05 22.51 3.10
N VAL A 306 -4.72 22.21 4.22
CA VAL A 306 -6.18 22.09 4.28
C VAL A 306 -6.83 23.44 3.97
N GLU A 307 -6.40 24.51 4.66
CA GLU A 307 -6.93 25.86 4.48
C GLU A 307 -6.72 26.39 3.05
N ARG A 308 -5.54 26.15 2.46
CA ARG A 308 -5.27 26.53 1.04
C ARG A 308 -6.19 25.85 0.04
N ARG A 309 -6.75 24.69 0.39
CA ARG A 309 -7.73 23.97 -0.44
C ARG A 309 -9.17 24.40 -0.14
N GLY A 310 -9.38 25.35 0.77
CA GLY A 310 -10.70 25.77 1.23
C GLY A 310 -11.36 24.79 2.21
N GLY A 311 -10.61 23.81 2.72
CA GLY A 311 -11.10 22.81 3.67
C GLY A 311 -11.19 23.34 5.09
N LYS A 312 -11.79 22.54 5.97
CA LYS A 312 -11.94 22.83 7.41
C LYS A 312 -11.38 21.67 8.22
N VAL A 313 -10.91 21.95 9.43
CA VAL A 313 -10.44 20.91 10.36
C VAL A 313 -11.36 20.86 11.58
N SER A 314 -11.40 19.71 12.24
CA SER A 314 -12.06 19.58 13.54
C SER A 314 -11.32 20.37 14.62
N GLU A 315 -12.04 21.21 15.36
CA GLU A 315 -11.49 21.92 16.53
C GLU A 315 -11.12 20.94 17.66
N GLU A 316 -11.81 19.81 17.78
CA GLU A 316 -11.47 18.75 18.75
C GLU A 316 -10.10 18.15 18.42
N ALA A 317 -9.93 17.65 17.19
CA ALA A 317 -8.66 17.06 16.75
C ALA A 317 -7.51 18.08 16.79
N ARG A 318 -7.77 19.34 16.39
CA ARG A 318 -6.79 20.43 16.44
C ARG A 318 -6.35 20.72 17.88
N ALA A 319 -7.30 20.83 18.81
CA ALA A 319 -6.99 21.11 20.21
C ALA A 319 -6.25 19.94 20.89
N ALA A 320 -6.65 18.69 20.59
CA ALA A 320 -5.95 17.50 21.07
C ALA A 320 -4.52 17.42 20.52
N ALA A 321 -4.34 17.69 19.22
CA ALA A 321 -3.02 17.74 18.58
C ALA A 321 -2.12 18.81 19.20
N ALA A 322 -2.64 20.01 19.47
CA ALA A 322 -1.90 21.09 20.11
C ALA A 322 -1.42 20.74 21.53
N ARG A 323 -2.15 19.86 22.24
CA ARG A 323 -1.76 19.33 23.56
C ARG A 323 -0.92 18.05 23.50
N GLY A 324 -0.77 17.43 22.33
CA GLY A 324 -0.13 16.12 22.21
C GLY A 324 -0.92 14.99 22.88
N GLU A 325 -2.25 15.13 22.98
CA GLU A 325 -3.10 14.25 23.77
C GLU A 325 -3.71 13.13 22.91
N PHE A 326 -3.25 11.90 23.12
CA PHE A 326 -3.75 10.70 22.43
C PHE A 326 -4.70 9.90 23.32
N ASP A 327 -5.84 10.49 23.68
CA ASP A 327 -6.86 9.82 24.51
C ASP A 327 -7.52 8.66 23.74
N ALA A 328 -7.34 7.43 24.25
CA ALA A 328 -7.79 6.22 23.57
C ALA A 328 -9.32 6.12 23.42
N GLU A 329 -10.08 6.63 24.38
CA GLU A 329 -11.55 6.57 24.34
C GLU A 329 -12.11 7.58 23.33
N ARG A 330 -11.58 8.80 23.30
CA ARG A 330 -11.95 9.83 22.31
C ARG A 330 -11.54 9.43 20.91
N MET A 331 -10.36 8.85 20.75
CA MET A 331 -9.89 8.38 19.43
C MET A 331 -10.51 7.04 19.02
N ARG A 332 -11.40 6.43 19.81
CA ARG A 332 -12.08 5.20 19.38
C ARG A 332 -13.15 5.50 18.34
N LEU A 333 -13.06 4.84 17.19
CA LEU A 333 -14.04 4.89 16.12
C LEU A 333 -14.94 3.66 16.20
N TRP A 334 -16.24 3.86 16.30
CA TRP A 334 -17.20 2.76 16.46
C TRP A 334 -18.61 3.20 16.06
N LEU A 335 -19.52 2.23 15.94
CA LEU A 335 -20.88 2.46 15.49
C LEU A 335 -21.88 2.11 16.60
N PRO A 336 -22.29 3.09 17.43
CA PRO A 336 -23.25 2.85 18.50
C PRO A 336 -24.58 2.31 17.94
N GLY A 337 -25.13 1.30 18.61
CA GLY A 337 -26.42 0.71 18.26
C GLY A 337 -26.43 -0.20 17.02
N VAL A 338 -25.37 -0.21 16.22
CA VAL A 338 -25.23 -1.14 15.09
C VAL A 338 -24.95 -2.53 15.63
N ARG A 339 -25.92 -3.43 15.49
CA ARG A 339 -25.74 -4.86 15.81
C ARG A 339 -25.19 -5.61 14.62
N ARG A 340 -24.62 -6.80 14.88
CA ARG A 340 -24.27 -7.77 13.84
C ARG A 340 -25.45 -7.94 12.88
N MET A 341 -25.23 -7.75 11.59
CA MET A 341 -26.27 -8.00 10.59
C MET A 341 -26.50 -9.51 10.54
N VAL A 342 -27.63 -9.96 11.10
CA VAL A 342 -27.97 -11.39 11.13
C VAL A 342 -28.39 -11.82 9.72
N THR A 343 -27.45 -12.23 8.89
CA THR A 343 -27.77 -12.97 7.67
C THR A 343 -28.07 -14.43 8.04
N ARG A 344 -29.33 -14.87 7.86
CA ARG A 344 -29.72 -16.29 7.95
C ARG A 344 -29.12 -17.04 6.75
N GLY A 345 -27.91 -17.58 6.91
CA GLY A 345 -27.22 -18.37 5.90
C GLY A 345 -25.79 -18.73 6.30
N ARG A 346 -25.20 -19.78 5.70
CA ARG A 346 -23.77 -20.08 5.89
C ARG A 346 -22.95 -19.00 5.20
N ALA A 347 -22.12 -18.28 5.97
CA ALA A 347 -21.19 -17.27 5.45
C ALA A 347 -20.08 -17.88 4.56
N TRP A 348 -19.78 -19.15 4.79
CA TRP A 348 -18.73 -19.90 4.11
C TRP A 348 -19.30 -21.15 3.45
N ILE A 349 -18.79 -21.43 2.26
CA ILE A 349 -19.08 -22.67 1.53
C ILE A 349 -17.76 -23.35 1.18
N ARG A 350 -17.69 -24.67 1.36
CA ARG A 350 -16.50 -25.48 1.02
C ARG A 350 -16.42 -25.71 -0.50
N PRO A 351 -15.22 -26.00 -1.05
CA PRO A 351 -15.09 -26.38 -2.47
C PRO A 351 -16.10 -27.48 -2.85
N GLY A 352 -16.90 -27.23 -3.89
CA GLY A 352 -17.89 -28.19 -4.42
C GLY A 352 -19.31 -28.12 -3.81
N GLU A 353 -19.53 -27.34 -2.75
CA GLU A 353 -20.88 -27.11 -2.22
C GLU A 353 -21.58 -25.97 -3.00
N ARG A 354 -22.87 -26.14 -3.34
CA ARG A 354 -23.68 -25.07 -3.96
C ARG A 354 -24.37 -24.23 -2.89
N ARG A 355 -24.53 -22.93 -3.16
CA ARG A 355 -25.41 -22.04 -2.37
C ARG A 355 -26.81 -22.65 -2.34
N ARG A 356 -27.32 -22.97 -1.15
CA ARG A 356 -28.74 -23.33 -1.01
C ARG A 356 -29.56 -22.06 -1.26
N PRO A 357 -30.63 -22.09 -2.06
CA PRO A 357 -31.50 -20.93 -2.23
C PRO A 357 -32.03 -20.50 -0.86
N GLU A 358 -31.91 -19.21 -0.56
CA GLU A 358 -32.48 -18.64 0.65
C GLU A 358 -34.01 -18.80 0.58
N MET A 359 -34.59 -19.51 1.55
CA MET A 359 -36.04 -19.50 1.71
C MET A 359 -36.45 -18.12 2.19
N SER A 360 -37.00 -17.31 1.28
CA SER A 360 -37.69 -16.07 1.59
C SER A 360 -38.92 -16.38 2.43
N VAL A 361 -38.81 -16.26 3.75
CA VAL A 361 -39.96 -16.16 4.65
C VAL A 361 -40.14 -14.68 4.94
N GLY A 362 -41.08 -14.04 4.24
CA GLY A 362 -41.36 -12.61 4.41
C GLY A 362 -41.96 -12.33 5.78
N ILE A 363 -41.35 -11.42 6.55
CA ILE A 363 -42.00 -10.62 7.60
C ILE A 363 -41.23 -9.29 7.75
N GLY A 364 -41.93 -8.16 7.62
CA GLY A 364 -41.55 -6.86 8.19
C GLY A 364 -41.22 -5.75 7.19
N ALA A 365 -42.17 -4.83 6.99
CA ALA A 365 -42.07 -3.60 6.20
C ALA A 365 -40.89 -2.68 6.63
N PRO A 366 -40.39 -1.80 5.73
CA PRO A 366 -39.31 -0.87 6.06
C PRO A 366 -39.78 0.19 7.07
N ALA A 367 -38.94 0.47 8.07
CA ALA A 367 -39.08 1.65 8.90
C ALA A 367 -38.82 2.89 8.03
N THR A 368 -39.87 3.69 7.85
CA THR A 368 -39.80 5.04 7.29
C THR A 368 -38.98 5.93 8.21
N TYR A 369 -37.96 6.58 7.67
CA TYR A 369 -37.38 7.77 8.29
C TYR A 369 -38.43 8.89 8.22
N GLY A 370 -38.89 9.37 9.37
CA GLY A 370 -39.69 10.58 9.48
C GLY A 370 -38.77 11.77 9.71
N ASP A 371 -38.93 12.78 8.87
CA ASP A 371 -38.55 14.16 9.15
C ASP A 371 -39.41 14.69 10.31
N GLU A 372 -38.77 15.16 11.39
CA GLU A 372 -39.17 16.32 12.19
C GLU A 372 -37.93 17.05 12.69
#